data_AF-A0A0F8Y716-F1
#
_entry.id   AF-A0A0F8Y716-F1
#
_cell.length_a   1.000
_cell.length_b   1.000
_cell.length_c   1.000
_cell.angle_alpha   90.00
_cell.angle_beta   90.00
_cell.angle_gamma   90.00
#
_symmetry.space_group_name_H-M   'P 1'
#
loop_
_entity.id
_entity.type
_entity.pdbx_description
1 polymer ?
#
loop_
_entity_poly.entity_id
_entity_poly.type
_entity_poly.pdbx_seq_one_letter_code
_entity_poly.pdbx_strand_id
1 'polypeptide(L)'
;MMILRPIQQCDYPALLKIAHESGHGFTSLPNNEELLQKKIDHSISSFAKSASHPGDEGYLFVLEDSETGEVVGTSAIEAAVGLDDAFYHYHLSKAIHSSRTLNVYKAVDILTLCNDYTGATELCTLFLKDGYRKNNNGKLLSKARFMFIKQHQERFAETVIAEMRGVSNEQG
;
A
#
# COMPACT_ATOMS: atom_id res chain seq x y z
N MET A 1 20.33 -14.85 5.30
CA MET A 1 20.17 -14.08 4.02
C MET A 1 18.73 -13.61 3.92
N MET A 2 18.47 -12.40 3.39
CA MET A 2 17.09 -11.94 3.19
C MET A 2 16.50 -12.45 1.87
N ILE A 3 15.33 -13.10 1.94
CA ILE A 3 14.60 -13.62 0.79
C ILE A 3 13.27 -12.90 0.67
N LEU A 4 13.01 -12.28 -0.48
CA LEU A 4 11.68 -11.78 -0.80
C LEU A 4 10.91 -12.86 -1.55
N ARG A 5 9.70 -13.18 -1.09
CA ARG A 5 8.82 -14.14 -1.75
C ARG A 5 7.35 -13.75 -1.63
N PRO A 6 6.46 -14.30 -2.47
CA PRO A 6 5.03 -14.26 -2.22
C PRO A 6 4.69 -14.78 -0.82
N ILE A 7 3.67 -14.18 -0.22
CA ILE A 7 3.11 -14.68 1.04
C ILE A 7 2.46 -16.05 0.85
N GLN A 8 2.46 -16.86 1.90
CA GLN A 8 1.82 -18.16 1.98
C GLN A 8 0.89 -18.24 3.18
N GLN A 9 0.00 -19.23 3.20
CA GLN A 9 -0.93 -19.43 4.32
C GLN A 9 -0.24 -19.61 5.67
N CYS A 10 0.91 -20.28 5.69
CA CYS A 10 1.68 -20.49 6.90
C CYS A 10 2.29 -19.19 7.47
N ASP A 11 2.33 -18.10 6.71
CA ASP A 11 2.85 -16.81 7.17
C ASP A 11 1.82 -16.00 7.96
N TYR A 12 0.55 -16.44 8.04
CA TYR A 12 -0.51 -15.71 8.75
C TYR A 12 -0.11 -15.27 10.18
N PRO A 13 0.46 -16.13 11.05
CA PRO A 13 0.87 -15.71 12.39
C PRO A 13 1.90 -14.57 12.37
N ALA A 14 2.81 -14.57 11.39
CA ALA A 14 3.80 -13.52 11.24
C ALA A 14 3.19 -12.22 10.69
N LEU A 15 2.26 -12.33 9.73
CA LEU A 15 1.53 -11.19 9.20
C LEU A 15 0.67 -10.51 10.27
N LEU A 16 -0.02 -11.28 11.12
CA LEU A 16 -0.79 -10.77 12.25
C LEU A 16 0.11 -10.01 13.23
N LYS A 17 1.27 -10.58 13.59
CA LYS A 17 2.26 -9.89 14.44
C LYS A 17 2.71 -8.57 13.82
N ILE A 18 2.99 -8.55 12.52
CA ILE A 18 3.35 -7.33 11.80
C ILE A 18 2.20 -6.31 11.80
N ALA A 19 0.94 -6.74 11.63
CA ALA A 19 -0.21 -5.85 11.69
C ALA A 19 -0.30 -5.15 13.07
N HIS A 20 -0.10 -5.89 14.15
CA HIS A 20 -0.01 -5.32 15.51
C HIS A 20 1.15 -4.32 15.66
N GLU A 21 2.36 -4.70 15.23
CA GLU A 21 3.56 -3.85 15.33
C GLU A 21 3.47 -2.59 14.46
N SER A 22 2.68 -2.63 13.38
CA SER A 22 2.54 -1.50 12.45
C SER A 22 1.80 -0.31 13.05
N GLY A 23 1.04 -0.51 14.13
CA GLY A 23 0.34 0.55 14.87
C GLY A 23 -0.82 1.21 14.11
N HIS A 24 -1.33 2.31 14.68
CA HIS A 24 -2.48 3.04 14.15
C HIS A 24 -2.22 3.68 12.78
N GLY A 25 -3.29 3.83 11.99
CA GLY A 25 -3.24 4.50 10.69
C GLY A 25 -2.70 3.63 9.55
N PHE A 26 -2.42 2.34 9.77
CA PHE A 26 -2.02 1.41 8.70
C PHE A 26 -3.21 0.63 8.13
N THR A 27 -4.11 1.35 7.45
CA THR A 27 -5.37 0.81 6.94
C THR A 27 -5.19 -0.32 5.92
N SER A 28 -4.11 -0.29 5.12
CA SER A 28 -3.77 -1.37 4.16
C SER A 28 -3.32 -2.69 4.82
N LEU A 29 -3.10 -2.71 6.14
CA LEU A 29 -2.78 -3.90 6.92
C LEU A 29 -3.48 -3.84 8.28
N PRO A 30 -4.81 -4.06 8.32
CA PRO A 30 -5.58 -3.92 9.53
C PRO A 30 -5.27 -5.04 10.52
N ASN A 31 -5.35 -4.72 11.81
CA ASN A 31 -5.30 -5.72 12.88
C ASN A 31 -6.66 -6.44 13.00
N ASN A 32 -6.98 -7.23 11.97
CA ASN A 32 -8.22 -7.99 11.86
C ASN A 32 -7.94 -9.33 11.16
N GLU A 33 -8.15 -10.42 11.89
CA GLU A 33 -7.89 -11.79 11.43
C GLU A 33 -8.58 -12.14 10.10
N GLU A 34 -9.88 -11.87 9.98
CA GLU A 34 -10.64 -12.18 8.78
C GLU A 34 -10.11 -11.43 7.55
N LEU A 35 -9.79 -10.14 7.71
CA LEU A 35 -9.24 -9.32 6.62
C LEU A 35 -7.83 -9.74 6.25
N LEU A 36 -6.99 -10.12 7.21
CA LEU A 36 -5.65 -10.62 6.95
C LEU A 36 -5.68 -11.96 6.21
N GLN A 37 -6.57 -12.88 6.61
CA GLN A 37 -6.73 -14.17 5.93
C GLN A 37 -7.20 -13.97 4.48
N LYS A 38 -8.23 -13.13 4.28
CA LYS A 38 -8.71 -12.75 2.95
C LYS A 38 -7.60 -12.12 2.10
N LYS A 39 -6.74 -11.28 2.69
CA LYS A 39 -5.61 -10.66 1.96
C LYS A 39 -4.57 -11.70 1.51
N ILE A 40 -4.31 -12.72 2.34
CA ILE A 40 -3.43 -13.85 1.97
C ILE A 40 -4.07 -14.67 0.84
N ASP A 41 -5.33 -15.07 0.99
CA ASP A 41 -6.08 -15.84 -0.01
C ASP A 41 -6.09 -15.12 -1.36
N HIS A 42 -6.43 -13.83 -1.32
CA HIS A 42 -6.48 -12.96 -2.50
C HIS A 42 -5.11 -12.84 -3.17
N SER A 43 -4.02 -12.75 -2.39
CA SER A 43 -2.69 -12.72 -2.97
C SER A 43 -2.32 -14.02 -3.64
N ILE A 44 -2.62 -15.16 -3.03
CA ILE A 44 -2.34 -16.48 -3.58
C ILE A 44 -3.09 -16.70 -4.90
N SER A 45 -4.38 -16.33 -4.95
CA SER A 45 -5.17 -16.44 -6.18
C SER A 45 -4.65 -15.50 -7.27
N SER A 46 -4.24 -14.28 -6.92
CA SER A 46 -3.68 -13.28 -7.84
C SER A 46 -2.37 -13.74 -8.50
N PHE A 47 -1.47 -14.37 -7.75
CA PHE A 47 -0.24 -14.95 -8.31
C PHE A 47 -0.52 -16.14 -9.26
N ALA A 48 -1.59 -16.90 -9.01
CA ALA A 48 -1.98 -18.03 -9.85
C ALA A 48 -2.73 -17.60 -11.13
N LYS A 49 -3.30 -16.39 -11.14
CA LYS A 49 -4.09 -15.86 -12.26
C LYS A 49 -3.21 -15.47 -13.44
N SER A 50 -3.63 -15.83 -14.66
CA SER A 50 -3.05 -15.32 -15.91
C SER A 50 -3.67 -13.99 -16.30
N ALA A 51 -3.31 -12.92 -15.59
CA ALA A 51 -3.78 -11.56 -15.88
C ALA A 51 -2.97 -10.92 -17.02
N SER A 52 -3.66 -10.29 -17.96
CA SER A 52 -3.10 -9.58 -19.12
C SER A 52 -3.54 -8.10 -19.20
N HIS A 53 -4.26 -7.64 -18.19
CA HIS A 53 -4.60 -6.23 -17.97
C HIS A 53 -4.69 -6.00 -16.44
N PRO A 54 -4.60 -4.75 -15.96
CA PRO A 54 -4.85 -4.44 -14.56
C PRO A 54 -6.29 -4.81 -14.18
N GLY A 55 -6.45 -5.42 -13.02
CA GLY A 55 -7.74 -5.86 -12.52
C GLY A 55 -7.79 -5.88 -11.00
N ASP A 56 -8.56 -6.82 -10.47
CA ASP A 56 -8.78 -6.99 -9.03
C ASP A 56 -7.56 -7.56 -8.30
N GLU A 57 -6.44 -7.88 -8.97
CA GLU A 57 -5.34 -8.61 -8.37
C GLU A 57 -4.58 -7.83 -7.29
N GLY A 58 -4.31 -8.50 -6.16
CA GLY A 58 -3.45 -8.01 -5.09
C GLY A 58 -2.21 -8.90 -4.92
N TYR A 59 -1.02 -8.32 -4.81
CA TYR A 59 0.24 -9.07 -4.67
C TYR A 59 0.92 -8.74 -3.35
N LEU A 60 0.86 -9.66 -2.39
CA LEU A 60 1.47 -9.51 -1.06
C LEU A 60 2.77 -10.31 -0.98
N PHE A 61 3.83 -9.61 -0.60
CA PHE A 61 5.17 -10.16 -0.44
C PHE A 61 5.58 -10.14 1.03
N VAL A 62 6.42 -11.09 1.41
CA VAL A 62 7.11 -11.13 2.70
C VAL A 62 8.62 -11.10 2.49
N LEU A 63 9.31 -10.49 3.44
CA LEU A 63 10.76 -10.60 3.57
C LEU A 63 11.07 -11.60 4.68
N GLU A 64 11.73 -12.69 4.33
CA GLU A 64 12.12 -13.76 5.23
C GLU A 64 13.63 -13.73 5.50
N ASP A 65 14.01 -13.91 6.76
CA ASP A 65 15.38 -14.22 7.12
C ASP A 65 15.63 -15.73 7.00
N SER A 66 16.37 -16.12 5.96
CA SER A 66 16.64 -17.52 5.65
C SER A 66 17.43 -18.27 6.74
N GLU A 67 18.08 -17.55 7.65
CA GLU A 67 18.85 -18.17 8.75
C GLU A 67 17.95 -18.58 9.91
N THR A 68 16.85 -17.86 10.13
CA THR A 68 15.93 -18.09 11.25
C THR A 68 14.56 -18.61 10.80
N GLY A 69 14.23 -18.47 9.51
CA GLY A 69 12.88 -18.69 8.97
C GLY A 69 11.89 -17.59 9.35
N GLU A 70 12.34 -16.50 9.97
CA GLU A 70 11.44 -15.45 10.44
C GLU A 70 11.01 -14.53 9.29
N VAL A 71 9.70 -14.26 9.19
CA VAL A 71 9.18 -13.16 8.37
C VAL A 71 9.35 -11.84 9.13
N VAL A 72 10.11 -10.93 8.54
CA VAL A 72 10.61 -9.70 9.17
C VAL A 72 10.05 -8.42 8.57
N GLY A 73 9.36 -8.53 7.45
CA GLY A 73 8.70 -7.41 6.79
C GLY A 73 7.71 -7.88 5.72
N THR A 74 6.91 -6.94 5.23
CA THR A 74 5.91 -7.17 4.19
C THR A 74 5.77 -5.94 3.30
N SER A 75 5.29 -6.16 2.08
CA SER A 75 4.96 -5.10 1.12
C SER A 75 3.93 -5.63 0.15
N ALA A 76 3.04 -4.78 -0.36
CA ALA A 76 2.04 -5.20 -1.33
C ALA A 76 1.95 -4.25 -2.53
N ILE A 77 1.24 -4.75 -3.55
CA ILE A 77 0.83 -4.02 -4.74
C ILE A 77 -0.65 -4.37 -4.99
N GLU A 78 -1.52 -3.38 -5.12
CA GLU A 78 -2.85 -3.60 -5.71
C GLU A 78 -2.76 -3.22 -7.19
N ALA A 79 -3.20 -4.11 -8.09
CA ALA A 79 -3.04 -3.94 -9.54
C ALA A 79 -3.80 -2.72 -10.06
N ALA A 80 -5.03 -2.53 -9.61
CA ALA A 80 -5.87 -1.38 -9.90
C ALA A 80 -6.80 -1.08 -8.71
N VAL A 81 -6.65 0.10 -8.09
CA VAL A 81 -7.54 0.55 -7.01
C VAL A 81 -8.85 1.13 -7.57
N GLY A 82 -9.90 1.23 -6.76
CA GLY A 82 -11.11 1.94 -7.16
C GLY A 82 -12.07 1.14 -8.05
N LEU A 83 -11.81 -0.15 -8.30
CA LEU A 83 -12.63 -0.99 -9.20
C LEU A 83 -13.90 -1.53 -8.52
N ASP A 84 -13.74 -2.12 -7.33
CA ASP A 84 -14.87 -2.66 -6.55
C ASP A 84 -15.42 -1.62 -5.57
N ASP A 85 -14.53 -1.02 -4.78
CA ASP A 85 -14.83 0.07 -3.86
C ASP A 85 -14.12 1.35 -4.31
N ALA A 86 -14.78 2.50 -4.16
CA ALA A 86 -14.21 3.79 -4.56
C ALA A 86 -12.95 4.14 -3.76
N PHE A 87 -11.88 4.51 -4.47
CA PHE A 87 -10.63 4.97 -3.87
C PHE A 87 -10.67 6.49 -3.67
N TYR A 88 -11.01 6.92 -2.46
CA TYR A 88 -11.19 8.33 -2.13
C TYR A 88 -9.89 9.04 -1.75
N HIS A 89 -9.77 10.31 -2.14
CA HIS A 89 -8.73 11.20 -1.65
C HIS A 89 -9.25 12.65 -1.59
N TYR A 90 -8.51 13.53 -0.92
CA TYR A 90 -8.76 14.96 -0.97
C TYR A 90 -7.84 15.66 -1.97
N HIS A 91 -8.41 16.33 -2.96
CA HIS A 91 -7.69 17.24 -3.83
C HIS A 91 -7.56 18.62 -3.17
N LEU A 92 -6.32 19.07 -2.97
CA LEU A 92 -6.01 20.40 -2.46
C LEU A 92 -5.98 21.41 -3.60
N SER A 93 -6.97 22.29 -3.64
CA SER A 93 -7.08 23.38 -4.62
C SER A 93 -7.07 24.75 -3.94
N LYS A 94 -6.95 25.83 -4.74
CA LYS A 94 -7.07 27.21 -4.27
C LYS A 94 -8.31 27.86 -4.88
N ALA A 95 -9.14 28.47 -4.03
CA ALA A 95 -10.19 29.38 -4.46
C ALA A 95 -9.80 30.83 -4.18
N ILE A 96 -10.08 31.72 -5.14
CA ILE A 96 -9.85 33.15 -4.99
C ILE A 96 -11.16 33.82 -4.59
N HIS A 97 -11.18 34.38 -3.38
CA HIS A 97 -12.25 35.24 -2.92
C HIS A 97 -11.86 36.71 -3.14
N SER A 98 -12.63 37.41 -3.97
CA SER A 98 -12.40 38.82 -4.29
C SER A 98 -13.62 39.65 -3.95
N SER A 99 -13.42 40.74 -3.21
CA SER A 99 -14.44 41.73 -2.90
C SER A 99 -13.90 43.12 -3.18
N ARG A 100 -14.45 43.76 -4.21
CA ARG A 100 -14.06 45.12 -4.60
C ARG A 100 -14.44 46.14 -3.52
N THR A 101 -15.63 46.03 -2.94
CA THR A 101 -16.13 46.95 -1.90
C THR A 101 -15.27 46.90 -0.64
N LEU A 102 -14.74 45.72 -0.29
CA LEU A 102 -13.88 45.54 0.88
C LEU A 102 -12.38 45.68 0.55
N ASN A 103 -12.02 45.91 -0.73
CA ASN A 103 -10.65 45.85 -1.23
C ASN A 103 -9.89 44.57 -0.79
N VAL A 104 -10.57 43.43 -0.85
CA VAL A 104 -10.02 42.13 -0.45
C VAL A 104 -9.79 41.27 -1.67
N TYR A 105 -8.61 40.66 -1.74
CA TYR A 105 -8.26 39.57 -2.64
C TYR A 105 -7.54 38.49 -1.83
N LYS A 106 -8.16 37.33 -1.65
CA LYS A 106 -7.63 36.28 -0.79
C LYS A 106 -7.70 34.93 -1.48
N ALA A 107 -6.56 34.27 -1.58
CA ALA A 107 -6.48 32.85 -1.92
C ALA A 107 -6.73 32.02 -0.66
N VAL A 108 -7.63 31.05 -0.74
CA VAL A 108 -7.94 30.12 0.34
C VAL A 108 -7.79 28.71 -0.19
N ASP A 109 -7.20 27.84 0.62
CA ASP A 109 -7.05 26.43 0.31
C ASP A 109 -8.37 25.68 0.58
N ILE A 110 -8.76 24.82 -0.36
CA ILE A 110 -9.97 23.98 -0.28
C ILE A 110 -9.57 22.52 -0.49
N LEU A 111 -10.14 21.64 0.33
CA LEU A 111 -10.09 20.19 0.13
C LEU A 111 -11.39 19.73 -0.53
N THR A 112 -11.29 19.08 -1.69
CA THR A 112 -12.43 18.47 -2.39
C THR A 112 -12.29 16.97 -2.37
N LEU A 113 -13.33 16.26 -1.94
CA LEU A 113 -13.35 14.79 -1.95
C LEU A 113 -13.46 14.30 -3.41
N CYS A 114 -12.50 13.51 -3.85
CA CYS A 114 -12.38 13.00 -5.22
C CYS A 114 -12.05 11.49 -5.23
N ASN A 115 -12.12 10.88 -6.40
CA ASN A 115 -11.73 9.48 -6.66
C ASN A 115 -10.95 9.34 -7.99
N ASP A 116 -10.15 10.35 -8.33
CA ASP A 116 -9.45 10.48 -9.62
C ASP A 116 -8.44 9.36 -9.93
N TYR A 117 -8.04 8.57 -8.92
CA TYR A 117 -7.04 7.50 -9.06
C TYR A 117 -7.64 6.11 -9.33
N THR A 118 -8.94 6.00 -9.58
CA THR A 118 -9.54 4.73 -10.01
C THR A 118 -8.79 4.15 -11.20
N GLY A 119 -8.41 2.87 -11.10
CA GLY A 119 -7.62 2.14 -12.09
C GLY A 119 -6.10 2.25 -11.91
N ALA A 120 -5.59 3.10 -11.02
CA ALA A 120 -4.15 3.22 -10.77
C ALA A 120 -3.62 2.02 -9.98
N THR A 121 -2.37 1.64 -10.23
CA THR A 121 -1.65 0.66 -9.39
C THR A 121 -1.22 1.32 -8.10
N GLU A 122 -1.46 0.67 -6.96
CA GLU A 122 -1.07 1.18 -5.64
C GLU A 122 0.05 0.34 -5.03
N LEU A 123 1.07 1.02 -4.50
CA LEU A 123 2.09 0.43 -3.64
C LEU A 123 1.70 0.58 -2.17
N CYS A 124 1.28 -0.50 -1.53
CA CYS A 124 0.75 -0.47 -0.16
C CYS A 124 1.48 -1.44 0.79
N THR A 125 1.03 -1.53 2.05
CA THR A 125 1.45 -2.53 3.05
C THR A 125 2.96 -2.61 3.29
N LEU A 126 3.74 -1.54 3.06
CA LEU A 126 5.18 -1.54 3.29
C LEU A 126 5.52 -1.44 4.78
N PHE A 127 5.98 -2.52 5.38
CA PHE A 127 6.45 -2.56 6.78
C PHE A 127 7.71 -3.40 6.92
N LEU A 128 8.63 -2.96 7.79
CA LEU A 128 9.83 -3.69 8.16
C LEU A 128 10.08 -3.52 9.66
N LYS A 129 10.30 -4.64 10.36
CA LYS A 129 10.65 -4.67 11.78
C LYS A 129 11.89 -3.82 12.06
N ASP A 130 11.89 -3.09 13.18
CA ASP A 130 12.95 -2.13 13.52
C ASP A 130 14.35 -2.74 13.51
N GLY A 131 14.53 -3.94 14.09
CA GLY A 131 15.82 -4.65 14.11
C GLY A 131 16.35 -5.07 12.74
N TYR A 132 15.51 -5.00 11.71
CA TYR A 132 15.81 -5.36 10.32
C TYR A 132 15.92 -4.15 9.39
N ARG A 133 15.75 -2.91 9.89
CA ARG A 133 15.95 -1.65 9.13
C ARG A 133 17.44 -1.31 8.97
N LYS A 134 18.18 -2.25 8.41
CA LYS A 134 19.63 -2.18 8.15
C LYS A 134 19.95 -2.81 6.80
N ASN A 135 21.19 -2.68 6.34
CA ASN A 135 21.73 -3.43 5.19
C ASN A 135 20.87 -3.35 3.90
N ASN A 136 20.20 -2.22 3.65
CA ASN A 136 19.29 -2.01 2.52
C ASN A 136 18.04 -2.91 2.47
N ASN A 137 17.68 -3.60 3.56
CA ASN A 137 16.49 -4.46 3.60
C ASN A 137 15.20 -3.70 3.23
N GLY A 138 15.03 -2.46 3.73
CA GLY A 138 13.89 -1.63 3.36
C GLY A 138 13.89 -1.23 1.88
N LYS A 139 15.07 -1.02 1.29
CA LYS A 139 15.20 -0.71 -0.14
C LYS A 139 14.88 -1.94 -0.98
N LEU A 140 15.37 -3.13 -0.59
CA LEU A 140 15.01 -4.40 -1.24
C LEU A 140 13.50 -4.60 -1.22
N LEU A 141 12.89 -4.57 -0.03
CA LEU A 141 11.46 -4.78 0.17
C LEU A 141 10.61 -3.79 -0.63
N SER A 142 10.98 -2.50 -0.62
CA SER A 142 10.23 -1.51 -1.39
C SER A 142 10.48 -1.60 -2.90
N LYS A 143 11.72 -1.77 -3.36
CA LYS A 143 12.09 -1.68 -4.79
C LYS A 143 11.76 -2.95 -5.57
N ALA A 144 11.70 -4.09 -4.91
CA ALA A 144 11.30 -5.33 -5.57
C ALA A 144 9.89 -5.28 -6.15
N ARG A 145 8.98 -4.50 -5.55
CA ARG A 145 7.65 -4.25 -6.13
C ARG A 145 7.72 -3.64 -7.52
N PHE A 146 8.62 -2.67 -7.73
CA PHE A 146 8.85 -2.09 -9.06
C PHE A 146 9.50 -3.08 -10.03
N MET A 147 10.37 -3.97 -9.55
CA MET A 147 10.94 -5.03 -10.39
C MET A 147 9.84 -6.01 -10.84
N PHE A 148 8.94 -6.38 -9.93
CA PHE A 148 7.78 -7.22 -10.23
C PHE A 148 6.85 -6.54 -11.25
N ILE A 149 6.52 -5.26 -11.05
CA ILE A 149 5.75 -4.45 -12.02
C ILE A 149 6.44 -4.45 -13.38
N LYS A 150 7.75 -4.22 -13.42
CA LYS A 150 8.50 -4.17 -14.68
C LYS A 150 8.53 -5.52 -15.40
N GLN A 151 8.60 -6.62 -14.67
CA GLN A 151 8.59 -7.98 -15.24
C GLN A 151 7.21 -8.38 -15.77
N HIS A 152 6.14 -7.86 -15.18
CA HIS A 152 4.75 -8.22 -15.50
C HIS A 152 3.91 -7.00 -15.88
N GLN A 153 4.43 -6.14 -16.76
CA GLN A 153 3.86 -4.80 -17.03
C GLN A 153 2.38 -4.83 -17.42
N GLU A 154 1.93 -5.87 -18.13
CA GLU A 154 0.54 -6.04 -18.56
C GLU A 154 -0.45 -6.12 -17.39
N ARG A 155 0.00 -6.49 -16.19
CA ARG A 155 -0.84 -6.61 -14.99
C ARG A 155 -1.06 -5.29 -14.26
N PHE A 156 -0.37 -4.22 -14.66
CA PHE A 156 -0.30 -2.98 -13.88
C PHE A 156 -0.61 -1.76 -14.74
N ALA A 157 -1.20 -0.76 -14.10
CA ALA A 157 -1.52 0.50 -14.74
C ALA A 157 -0.25 1.33 -15.01
N GLU A 158 -0.34 2.24 -15.96
CA GLU A 158 0.74 3.19 -16.25
C GLU A 158 1.01 4.13 -15.07
N THR A 159 -0.06 4.53 -14.37
CA THR A 159 0.03 5.37 -13.17
C THR A 159 0.19 4.49 -11.94
N VAL A 160 1.28 4.72 -11.20
CA VAL A 160 1.58 4.07 -9.93
C VAL A 160 1.55 5.10 -8.80
N ILE A 161 0.75 4.85 -7.77
CA ILE A 161 0.62 5.71 -6.60
C ILE A 161 1.07 4.99 -5.32
N ALA A 162 1.26 5.75 -4.26
CA ALA A 162 1.42 5.24 -2.90
C ALA A 162 0.84 6.25 -1.93
N GLU A 163 -0.09 5.83 -1.08
CA GLU A 163 -0.57 6.67 0.03
C GLU A 163 0.37 6.52 1.23
N MET A 164 1.03 7.63 1.59
CA MET A 164 1.89 7.66 2.76
C MET A 164 1.04 7.88 4.00
N ARG A 165 1.34 7.13 5.07
CA ARG A 165 0.65 7.28 6.35
C ARG A 165 0.72 8.73 6.82
N GLY A 166 -0.43 9.26 7.22
CA GLY A 166 -0.54 10.56 7.89
C GLY A 166 0.10 10.56 9.29
N VAL A 167 0.03 11.71 9.95
CA VAL A 167 0.55 11.88 11.31
C VAL A 167 -0.53 11.51 12.33
N SER A 168 -0.20 10.58 13.22
CA SER A 168 -0.97 10.25 14.43
C SER A 168 -0.14 10.58 15.67
N ASN A 169 -0.79 10.91 16.78
CA ASN A 169 -0.09 11.09 18.05
C ASN A 169 0.02 9.76 18.81
N GLU A 170 0.58 9.77 20.02
CA GLU A 170 0.78 8.55 20.82
C GLU A 170 -0.53 7.84 21.22
N GLN A 171 -1.67 8.54 21.15
CA GLN A 171 -3.01 8.03 21.44
C GLN A 171 -3.79 7.66 20.17
N GLY A 172 -3.17 7.76 18.98
CA GLY A 172 -3.80 7.56 17.68
C GLY A 172 -4.22 8.85 17.00
#